data_AF-A0A2U2X7B4-F1
#
_entry.id   AF-A0A2U2X7B4-F1
#
_cell.length_a   1.000
_cell.length_b   1.000
_cell.length_c   1.000
_cell.angle_alpha   90.00
_cell.angle_beta   90.00
_cell.angle_gamma   90.00
#
_symmetry.space_group_name_H-M   'P 1'
#
loop_
_entity.id
_entity.type
_entity.pdbx_description
1 polymer ?
#
loop_
_entity_poly.entity_id
_entity_poly.type
_entity_poly.pdbx_seq_one_letter_code
_entity_poly.pdbx_strand_id
1 'polypeptide(L)'
;MEEKYKQQPANCLKVVLFGPESTGKTTLSRQLARYYNSVWVPEYAREYLQDKWNNERKTCEPDDLLPIAEGQMKIENELAQKTDTVLICDTDLLETKVYSEAYYLGSCDPILEKYAIENTYDLYFLTYIDTPWEADDLRDKPEHRQEMFDAFQDALIKYKRPFVLLKGDKKTRLETAVKYIDKLLNSKE
;
A
#
# COMPACT_ATOMS: atom_id res chain seq x y z
N MET A 1 -0.55 18.69 -15.28
CA MET A 1 0.72 18.35 -14.58
C MET A 1 0.46 17.48 -13.36
N GLU A 2 -0.62 17.70 -12.61
CA GLU A 2 -1.00 16.88 -11.44
C GLU A 2 -1.69 15.54 -11.78
N GLU A 3 -2.23 15.36 -13.00
CA GLU A 3 -2.92 14.11 -13.42
C GLU A 3 -2.08 12.83 -13.26
N LYS A 4 -0.75 12.95 -13.15
CA LYS A 4 0.15 11.81 -12.93
C LYS A 4 0.00 11.12 -11.57
N TYR A 5 -0.63 11.79 -10.59
CA TYR A 5 -0.93 11.23 -9.27
C TYR A 5 -2.34 10.67 -9.14
N LYS A 6 -3.15 10.79 -10.20
CA LYS A 6 -4.56 10.40 -10.20
C LYS A 6 -4.73 9.00 -10.75
N GLN A 7 -5.65 8.24 -10.15
CA GLN A 7 -6.15 7.00 -10.73
C GLN A 7 -6.87 7.26 -12.06
N GLN A 8 -6.62 6.38 -13.02
CA GLN A 8 -7.37 6.30 -14.26
C GLN A 8 -8.55 5.33 -14.10
N PRO A 9 -9.66 5.53 -14.85
CA PRO A 9 -10.77 4.58 -14.86
C PRO A 9 -10.31 3.18 -15.26
N ALA A 10 -10.75 2.18 -14.50
CA ALA A 10 -10.50 0.77 -14.77
C ALA A 10 -11.72 -0.06 -14.33
N ASN A 11 -11.98 -1.16 -15.02
CA ASN A 11 -13.11 -2.04 -14.73
C ASN A 11 -12.68 -3.23 -13.87
N CYS A 12 -12.07 -2.96 -12.71
CA CYS A 12 -11.64 -4.00 -11.78
C CYS A 12 -11.91 -3.57 -10.33
N LEU A 13 -12.12 -4.53 -9.44
CA LEU A 13 -12.07 -4.33 -8.00
C LEU A 13 -10.63 -3.96 -7.59
N LYS A 14 -10.41 -2.87 -6.86
CA LYS A 14 -9.08 -2.53 -6.35
C LYS A 14 -8.98 -2.80 -4.85
N VAL A 15 -8.01 -3.60 -4.46
CA VAL A 15 -7.78 -4.04 -3.08
C VAL A 15 -6.36 -3.67 -2.67
N VAL A 16 -6.20 -2.98 -1.55
CA VAL A 16 -4.91 -2.48 -1.07
C VAL A 16 -4.42 -3.29 0.13
N LEU A 17 -3.16 -3.69 0.12
CA LEU A 17 -2.45 -4.15 1.31
C LEU A 17 -1.80 -2.91 1.94
N PHE A 18 -2.15 -2.64 3.19
CA PHE A 18 -1.86 -1.37 3.85
C PHE A 18 -1.32 -1.63 5.25
N GLY A 19 -0.27 -0.92 5.65
CA GLY A 19 0.25 -1.04 7.02
C GLY A 19 1.76 -0.79 7.12
N PRO A 20 2.32 -0.92 8.33
CA PRO A 20 3.74 -0.72 8.54
C PRO A 20 4.63 -1.68 7.73
N GLU A 21 5.92 -1.36 7.66
CA GLU A 21 6.92 -2.26 7.11
C GLU A 21 7.05 -3.58 7.91
N SER A 22 7.61 -4.60 7.27
CA SER A 22 7.80 -5.93 7.88
C SER A 22 6.48 -6.55 8.40
N THR A 23 5.35 -6.33 7.71
CA THR A 23 4.05 -6.91 8.08
C THR A 23 3.52 -7.92 7.07
N GLY A 24 4.31 -8.27 6.04
CA GLY A 24 3.98 -9.32 5.07
C GLY A 24 3.12 -8.90 3.87
N LYS A 25 2.93 -7.59 3.64
CA LYS A 25 2.14 -7.03 2.52
C LYS A 25 2.52 -7.63 1.17
N THR A 26 3.77 -7.47 0.73
CA THR A 26 4.27 -7.99 -0.56
C THR A 26 4.09 -9.49 -0.72
N THR A 27 4.30 -10.26 0.34
CA THR A 27 4.09 -11.71 0.29
C THR A 27 2.61 -12.03 0.03
N LEU A 28 1.71 -11.39 0.76
CA LEU A 28 0.27 -11.59 0.63
C LEU A 28 -0.24 -11.08 -0.74
N SER A 29 0.23 -9.93 -1.22
CA SER A 29 -0.14 -9.38 -2.54
C SER A 29 0.17 -10.36 -3.66
N ARG A 30 1.36 -10.97 -3.63
CA ARG A 30 1.76 -12.00 -4.59
C ARG A 30 0.94 -13.28 -4.47
N GLN A 31 0.56 -13.69 -3.26
CA GLN A 31 -0.30 -14.85 -3.04
C GLN A 31 -1.71 -14.60 -3.59
N LEU A 32 -2.28 -13.42 -3.35
CA LEU A 32 -3.60 -13.03 -3.84
C LEU A 32 -3.63 -12.93 -5.36
N ALA A 33 -2.65 -12.26 -5.97
CA ALA A 33 -2.56 -12.21 -7.43
C ALA A 33 -2.48 -13.60 -8.07
N ARG A 34 -1.70 -14.51 -7.48
CA ARG A 34 -1.68 -15.92 -7.92
C ARG A 34 -3.02 -16.63 -7.72
N TYR A 35 -3.67 -16.42 -6.59
CA TYR A 35 -4.96 -17.05 -6.26
C TYR A 35 -6.04 -16.66 -7.27
N TYR A 36 -6.13 -15.37 -7.60
CA TYR A 36 -7.12 -14.83 -8.54
C TYR A 36 -6.70 -14.88 -10.01
N ASN A 37 -5.53 -15.46 -10.32
CA ASN A 37 -4.92 -15.39 -11.65
C ASN A 37 -4.92 -13.96 -12.23
N SER A 38 -4.52 -13.00 -11.39
CA SER A 38 -4.50 -11.58 -11.70
C SER A 38 -3.10 -10.98 -11.48
N VAL A 39 -3.00 -9.66 -11.59
CA VAL A 39 -1.76 -8.89 -11.40
C VAL A 39 -1.76 -8.18 -10.04
N TRP A 40 -0.55 -7.89 -9.54
CA TRP A 40 -0.37 -7.01 -8.38
C TRP A 40 0.52 -5.82 -8.73
N VAL A 41 0.23 -4.67 -8.14
CA VAL A 41 1.08 -3.49 -8.13
C VAL A 41 2.14 -3.68 -7.04
N PRO A 42 3.45 -3.68 -7.36
CA PRO A 42 4.51 -3.75 -6.36
C PRO A 42 4.74 -2.38 -5.69
N GLU A 43 5.34 -2.41 -4.50
CA GLU A 43 5.65 -1.20 -3.74
C GLU A 43 6.77 -0.43 -4.42
N TYR A 44 6.44 0.65 -5.12
CA TYR A 44 7.39 1.43 -5.90
C TYR A 44 8.47 2.08 -5.02
N ALA A 45 8.10 2.49 -3.80
CA ALA A 45 9.04 3.05 -2.82
C ALA A 45 10.23 2.11 -2.58
N ARG A 46 10.01 0.79 -2.59
CA ARG A 46 11.06 -0.19 -2.34
C ARG A 46 12.13 -0.18 -3.44
N GLU A 47 11.72 -0.19 -4.70
CA GLU A 47 12.64 -0.15 -5.84
C GLU A 47 13.37 1.20 -5.88
N TYR A 48 12.62 2.30 -5.78
CA TYR A 48 13.17 3.65 -5.80
C TYR A 48 14.25 3.87 -4.72
N LEU A 49 13.94 3.52 -3.47
CA LEU A 49 14.85 3.74 -2.35
C LEU A 49 16.05 2.79 -2.37
N GLN A 50 15.88 1.58 -2.88
CA GLN A 50 17.00 0.66 -3.07
C GLN A 50 17.99 1.19 -4.11
N ASP A 51 17.49 1.75 -5.22
CA ASP A 51 18.34 2.37 -6.24
C ASP A 51 19.06 3.61 -5.72
N LYS A 52 18.35 4.46 -4.96
CA LYS A 52 18.96 5.61 -4.28
C LYS A 52 20.05 5.18 -3.30
N TRP A 53 19.80 4.15 -2.50
CA TRP A 53 20.81 3.61 -1.59
C TRP A 53 22.03 3.06 -2.34
N ASN A 54 21.81 2.29 -3.40
CA ASN A 54 22.89 1.68 -4.18
C ASN A 54 23.79 2.72 -4.87
N ASN A 55 23.19 3.81 -5.36
CA ASN A 55 23.89 4.85 -6.13
C ASN A 55 24.45 5.98 -5.26
N GLU A 56 23.73 6.37 -4.21
CA GLU A 56 24.04 7.57 -3.40
C GLU A 56 24.32 7.28 -1.93
N ARG A 57 24.04 6.06 -1.44
CA ARG A 57 24.13 5.69 -0.02
C ARG A 57 23.25 6.58 0.89
N LYS A 58 22.10 6.99 0.39
CA LYS A 58 21.09 7.78 1.12
C LYS A 58 19.80 7.00 1.33
N THR A 59 19.13 7.28 2.44
CA THR A 59 17.79 6.79 2.77
C THR A 59 16.72 7.75 2.23
N CYS A 60 15.45 7.49 2.56
CA CYS A 60 14.30 8.30 2.14
C CYS A 60 14.38 9.73 2.72
N GLU A 61 14.22 10.72 1.85
CA GLU A 61 14.15 12.15 2.17
C GLU A 61 12.76 12.70 1.72
N PRO A 62 12.27 13.81 2.30
CA PRO A 62 10.95 14.35 1.94
C PRO A 62 10.75 14.59 0.43
N ASP A 63 11.80 15.00 -0.28
CA ASP A 63 11.75 15.27 -1.72
C ASP A 63 11.57 13.99 -2.57
N ASP A 64 11.76 12.80 -1.98
CA ASP A 64 11.52 11.51 -2.66
C ASP A 64 10.04 11.14 -2.72
N LEU A 65 9.20 11.72 -1.86
CA LEU A 65 7.81 11.28 -1.68
C LEU A 65 6.94 11.53 -2.91
N LEU A 66 7.13 12.68 -3.59
CA LEU A 66 6.40 12.97 -4.84
C LEU A 66 6.86 12.07 -6.01
N PRO A 67 8.17 11.84 -6.25
CA PRO A 67 8.63 10.82 -7.19
C PRO A 67 8.08 9.42 -6.90
N ILE A 68 8.05 9.02 -5.62
CA ILE A 68 7.50 7.73 -5.20
C ILE A 68 6.01 7.64 -5.52
N ALA A 69 5.25 8.68 -5.18
CA ALA A 69 3.82 8.74 -5.46
C ALA A 69 3.50 8.69 -6.95
N GLU A 70 4.28 9.41 -7.78
CA GLU A 70 4.14 9.36 -9.24
C GLU A 70 4.40 7.97 -9.79
N GLY A 71 5.49 7.31 -9.34
CA GLY A 71 5.82 5.96 -9.77
C GLY A 71 4.77 4.93 -9.36
N GLN A 72 4.28 5.00 -8.13
CA GLN A 72 3.21 4.14 -7.63
C GLN A 72 1.94 4.26 -8.48
N MET A 73 1.49 5.50 -8.77
CA MET A 73 0.29 5.72 -9.57
C MET A 73 0.47 5.36 -11.03
N LYS A 74 1.67 5.55 -11.59
CA LYS A 74 1.98 5.11 -12.94
C LYS A 74 1.81 3.59 -13.07
N ILE A 75 2.46 2.80 -12.21
CA ILE A 75 2.40 1.34 -12.28
C ILE A 75 1.00 0.83 -11.96
N GLU A 76 0.31 1.42 -10.97
CA GLU A 76 -1.08 1.07 -10.67
C GLU A 76 -1.98 1.26 -11.89
N ASN A 77 -1.93 2.43 -12.53
CA ASN A 77 -2.76 2.73 -13.68
C ASN A 77 -2.47 1.79 -14.86
N GLU A 78 -1.20 1.47 -15.11
CA GLU A 78 -0.80 0.52 -16.16
C GLU A 78 -1.32 -0.90 -15.90
N LEU A 79 -1.27 -1.38 -14.64
CA LEU A 79 -1.71 -2.72 -14.28
C LEU A 79 -3.23 -2.84 -14.12
N ALA A 80 -3.91 -1.76 -13.74
CA ALA A 80 -5.37 -1.71 -13.69
C ALA A 80 -6.02 -1.97 -15.06
N GLN A 81 -5.33 -1.67 -16.16
CA GLN A 81 -5.81 -1.97 -17.51
C GLN A 81 -5.59 -3.44 -17.94
N LYS A 82 -4.88 -4.25 -17.14
CA LYS A 82 -4.53 -5.64 -17.46
C LYS A 82 -5.41 -6.68 -16.77
N THR A 83 -6.40 -6.24 -16.00
CA THR A 83 -7.35 -7.12 -15.30
C THR A 83 -8.73 -6.50 -15.31
N ASP A 84 -9.75 -7.35 -15.44
CA ASP A 84 -11.17 -7.02 -15.41
C ASP A 84 -11.87 -7.59 -14.17
N THR A 85 -11.10 -8.18 -13.24
CA THR A 85 -11.64 -8.82 -12.02
C THR A 85 -11.18 -8.08 -10.76
N VAL A 86 -9.95 -8.34 -10.31
CA VAL A 86 -9.37 -7.74 -9.10
C VAL A 86 -7.93 -7.33 -9.32
N LEU A 87 -7.58 -6.09 -8.99
CA LEU A 87 -6.22 -5.59 -8.90
C LEU A 87 -5.79 -5.56 -7.43
N ILE A 88 -4.64 -6.14 -7.15
CA ILE A 88 -4.04 -6.16 -5.81
C ILE A 88 -2.95 -5.10 -5.74
N CYS A 89 -3.06 -4.12 -4.83
CA CYS A 89 -2.09 -3.03 -4.70
C CYS A 89 -1.24 -3.19 -3.43
N ASP A 90 0.09 -3.26 -3.60
CA ASP A 90 1.11 -3.05 -2.56
C ASP A 90 1.87 -1.80 -2.99
N THR A 91 1.63 -0.60 -2.51
CA THR A 91 0.65 -0.12 -1.53
C THR A 91 -0.18 0.95 -2.26
N ASP A 92 -0.56 2.04 -1.59
CA ASP A 92 -1.22 3.19 -2.22
C ASP A 92 -0.62 4.53 -1.77
N LEU A 93 -1.14 5.64 -2.30
CA LEU A 93 -0.69 6.98 -1.91
C LEU A 93 -1.04 7.33 -0.46
N LEU A 94 -2.09 6.73 0.11
CA LEU A 94 -2.41 6.93 1.52
C LEU A 94 -1.28 6.38 2.40
N GLU A 95 -0.66 5.26 2.03
CA GLU A 95 0.48 4.70 2.76
C GLU A 95 1.67 5.66 2.72
N THR A 96 2.00 6.20 1.55
CA THR A 96 3.06 7.22 1.42
C THR A 96 2.76 8.48 2.24
N LYS A 97 1.49 8.92 2.25
CA LYS A 97 1.04 10.06 3.08
C LYS A 97 1.25 9.79 4.57
N VAL A 98 0.79 8.64 5.07
CA VAL A 98 0.91 8.29 6.50
C VAL A 98 2.37 8.15 6.90
N TYR A 99 3.20 7.56 6.03
CA TYR A 99 4.64 7.51 6.23
C TYR A 99 5.24 8.92 6.33
N SER A 100 4.87 9.82 5.43
CA SER A 100 5.31 11.22 5.46
C SER A 100 5.00 11.89 6.80
N GLU A 101 3.75 11.80 7.25
CA GLU A 101 3.28 12.42 8.49
C GLU A 101 3.99 11.83 9.72
N ALA A 102 4.20 10.52 9.75
CA ALA A 102 4.81 9.82 10.88
C ALA A 102 6.33 10.01 10.97
N TYR A 103 7.03 10.20 9.84
CA TYR A 103 8.49 10.35 9.82
C TYR A 103 8.97 11.80 9.74
N TYR A 104 8.21 12.70 9.11
CA TYR A 104 8.64 14.08 8.83
C TYR A 104 7.81 15.13 9.57
N LEU A 105 7.66 14.98 10.90
CA LEU A 105 7.04 15.96 11.80
C LEU A 105 5.62 16.40 11.38
N GLY A 106 4.82 15.50 10.83
CA GLY A 106 3.45 15.79 10.40
C GLY A 106 3.36 16.61 9.11
N SER A 107 4.45 16.78 8.36
CA SER A 107 4.42 17.39 7.04
C SER A 107 4.09 16.37 5.95
N CYS A 108 3.23 16.76 5.03
CA CYS A 108 2.94 16.03 3.79
C CYS A 108 2.78 17.07 2.69
N ASP A 109 3.31 16.78 1.50
CA ASP A 109 3.12 17.66 0.35
C ASP A 109 1.62 17.77 0.02
N PRO A 110 1.06 18.98 -0.20
CA PRO A 110 -0.37 19.15 -0.49
C PRO A 110 -0.86 18.37 -1.70
N ILE A 111 0.00 18.15 -2.71
CA ILE A 111 -0.33 17.35 -3.89
C ILE A 111 -0.47 15.88 -3.48
N LEU A 112 0.49 15.35 -2.72
CA LEU A 112 0.41 13.98 -2.21
C LEU A 112 -0.85 13.79 -1.33
N GLU A 113 -1.11 14.72 -0.41
CA GLU A 113 -2.30 14.65 0.45
C GLU A 113 -3.59 14.62 -0.36
N LYS A 114 -3.73 15.53 -1.33
CA LYS A 114 -4.91 15.60 -2.20
C LYS A 114 -5.18 14.26 -2.89
N TYR A 115 -4.19 13.69 -3.56
CA TYR A 115 -4.38 12.46 -4.32
C TYR A 115 -4.46 11.19 -3.47
N ALA A 116 -3.84 11.15 -2.29
CA ALA A 116 -4.07 10.10 -1.31
C ALA A 116 -5.54 10.01 -0.85
N ILE A 117 -6.25 11.15 -0.85
CA ILE A 117 -7.66 11.22 -0.44
C ILE A 117 -8.59 11.03 -1.65
N GLU A 118 -8.29 11.64 -2.80
CA GLU A 118 -9.11 11.56 -4.01
C GLU A 118 -9.11 10.16 -4.64
N ASN A 119 -7.97 9.46 -4.62
CA ASN A 119 -7.90 8.09 -5.12
C ASN A 119 -8.70 7.14 -4.22
N THR A 120 -9.38 6.17 -4.83
CA THR A 120 -10.33 5.29 -4.14
C THR A 120 -10.03 3.82 -4.41
N TYR A 121 -10.35 2.99 -3.41
CA TYR A 121 -10.17 1.55 -3.44
C TYR A 121 -11.37 0.90 -2.79
N ASP A 122 -11.74 -0.30 -3.23
CA ASP A 122 -12.93 -0.99 -2.74
C ASP A 122 -12.71 -1.60 -1.34
N LEU A 123 -11.47 -1.98 -1.02
CA LEU A 123 -11.12 -2.60 0.26
C LEU A 123 -9.65 -2.40 0.64
N TYR A 124 -9.41 -2.13 1.92
CA TYR A 124 -8.08 -2.12 2.51
C TYR A 124 -7.91 -3.34 3.42
N PHE A 125 -6.75 -3.98 3.34
CA PHE A 125 -6.30 -4.96 4.31
C PHE A 125 -5.20 -4.35 5.17
N LEU A 126 -5.55 -4.02 6.42
CA LEU A 126 -4.60 -3.50 7.39
C LEU A 126 -3.80 -4.67 7.98
N THR A 127 -2.52 -4.79 7.66
CA THR A 127 -1.67 -5.90 8.10
C THR A 127 -1.04 -5.63 9.46
N TYR A 128 -1.29 -6.51 10.44
CA TYR A 128 -0.77 -6.35 11.80
C TYR A 128 0.72 -6.71 11.94
N ILE A 129 1.31 -6.26 13.06
CA ILE A 129 2.74 -6.35 13.39
C ILE A 129 3.14 -7.63 14.14
N ASP A 130 2.28 -8.65 14.15
CA ASP A 130 2.55 -9.96 14.78
C ASP A 130 3.55 -10.85 13.99
N THR A 131 4.10 -10.32 12.91
CA THR A 131 5.18 -10.93 12.14
C THR A 131 6.54 -10.50 12.69
N PRO A 132 7.56 -11.38 12.68
CA PRO A 132 8.92 -11.01 13.09
C PRO A 132 9.43 -9.82 12.29
N TRP A 133 10.20 -8.96 12.95
CA TRP A 133 10.92 -7.89 12.26
C TRP A 133 12.00 -8.48 11.36
N GLU A 134 12.10 -7.97 10.15
CA GLU A 134 13.16 -8.29 9.21
C GLU A 134 13.97 -7.02 8.96
N ALA A 135 15.19 -6.95 9.50
CA ALA A 135 16.06 -5.81 9.30
C ALA A 135 16.66 -5.81 7.88
N ASP A 136 16.74 -4.63 7.27
CA ASP A 136 17.49 -4.41 6.02
C ASP A 136 18.00 -2.97 5.95
N ASP A 137 18.66 -2.61 4.85
CA ASP A 137 19.30 -1.31 4.62
C ASP A 137 18.32 -0.11 4.67
N LEU A 138 17.01 -0.33 4.56
CA LEU A 138 15.99 0.72 4.45
C LEU A 138 15.10 0.83 5.69
N ARG A 139 15.13 -0.14 6.60
CA ARG A 139 14.21 -0.24 7.76
C ARG A 139 14.88 0.21 9.05
N ASP A 140 14.30 1.20 9.73
CA ASP A 140 15.01 1.94 10.79
C ASP A 140 14.26 2.08 12.12
N LYS A 141 12.99 1.66 12.24
CA LYS A 141 12.19 1.82 13.47
C LYS A 141 11.57 0.52 14.05
N PRO A 142 12.37 -0.47 14.47
CA PRO A 142 11.87 -1.73 15.05
C PRO A 142 11.08 -1.54 16.35
N GLU A 143 11.39 -0.51 17.15
CA GLU A 143 10.76 -0.26 18.45
C GLU A 143 9.43 0.52 18.35
N HIS A 144 9.16 1.16 17.21
CA HIS A 144 7.98 2.02 17.00
C HIS A 144 6.90 1.37 16.13
N ARG A 145 6.91 0.03 16.01
CA ARG A 145 5.96 -0.69 15.15
C ARG A 145 4.50 -0.49 15.56
N GLN A 146 4.22 -0.40 16.85
CA GLN A 146 2.85 -0.19 17.35
C GLN A 146 2.36 1.22 17.06
N GLU A 147 3.19 2.25 17.32
CA GLU A 147 2.87 3.65 16.98
C GLU A 147 2.62 3.82 15.48
N MET A 148 3.45 3.18 14.64
CA MET A 148 3.25 3.17 13.20
C MET A 148 1.95 2.47 12.83
N PHE A 149 1.67 1.29 13.41
CA PHE A 149 0.42 0.59 13.16
C PHE A 149 -0.80 1.44 13.51
N ASP A 150 -0.78 2.12 14.65
CA ASP A 150 -1.87 2.97 15.11
C ASP A 150 -2.07 4.17 14.16
N ALA A 151 -0.99 4.80 13.68
CA ALA A 151 -1.07 5.87 12.69
C ALA A 151 -1.73 5.43 11.37
N PHE A 152 -1.40 4.21 10.90
CA PHE A 152 -2.03 3.61 9.72
C PHE A 152 -3.52 3.31 9.99
N GLN A 153 -3.85 2.73 11.14
CA GLN A 153 -5.24 2.47 11.50
C GLN A 153 -6.06 3.77 11.58
N ASP A 154 -5.52 4.79 12.22
CA ASP A 154 -6.16 6.09 12.39
C ASP A 154 -6.41 6.78 11.04
N ALA A 155 -5.49 6.64 10.08
CA ALA A 155 -5.70 7.16 8.73
C ALA A 155 -6.90 6.50 8.04
N LEU A 156 -7.03 5.18 8.11
CA LEU A 156 -8.17 4.46 7.53
C LEU A 156 -9.49 4.91 8.18
N ILE A 157 -9.50 5.10 9.51
CA ILE A 157 -10.67 5.58 10.26
C ILE A 157 -11.01 7.03 9.86
N LYS A 158 -10.02 7.93 9.88
CA LYS A 158 -10.14 9.35 9.56
C LYS A 158 -10.74 9.56 8.17
N TYR A 159 -10.24 8.82 7.17
CA TYR A 159 -10.68 8.93 5.78
C TYR A 159 -11.80 7.95 5.42
N LYS A 160 -12.39 7.28 6.42
CA LYS A 160 -13.53 6.35 6.27
C LYS A 160 -13.30 5.27 5.21
N ARG A 161 -12.07 4.76 5.13
CA ARG A 161 -11.71 3.69 4.21
C ARG A 161 -12.23 2.35 4.75
N PRO A 162 -12.96 1.55 3.96
CA PRO A 162 -13.41 0.24 4.40
C PRO A 162 -12.19 -0.67 4.56
N PHE A 163 -12.00 -1.25 5.74
CA PHE A 163 -10.83 -2.09 6.00
C PHE A 163 -11.13 -3.34 6.81
N VAL A 164 -10.27 -4.34 6.62
CA VAL A 164 -10.22 -5.58 7.38
C VAL A 164 -8.83 -5.72 7.98
N LEU A 165 -8.77 -5.94 9.29
CA LEU A 165 -7.53 -6.20 10.00
C LEU A 165 -7.07 -7.65 9.78
N LEU A 166 -5.86 -7.83 9.27
CA LEU A 166 -5.24 -9.13 9.05
C LEU A 166 -4.21 -9.44 10.14
N LYS A 167 -4.43 -10.53 10.87
CA LYS A 167 -3.60 -11.06 11.97
C LYS A 167 -3.32 -12.54 11.78
N GLY A 168 -2.29 -13.03 12.47
CA GLY A 168 -1.90 -14.44 12.48
C GLY A 168 -0.96 -14.80 11.34
N ASP A 169 -0.89 -16.09 11.04
CA ASP A 169 0.05 -16.64 10.07
C ASP A 169 -0.34 -16.36 8.60
N LYS A 170 0.58 -16.70 7.69
CA LYS A 170 0.42 -16.50 6.24
C LYS A 170 -0.86 -17.16 5.69
N LYS A 171 -1.22 -18.34 6.19
CA LYS A 171 -2.38 -19.10 5.70
C LYS A 171 -3.68 -18.42 6.14
N THR A 172 -3.78 -18.08 7.42
CA THR A 172 -4.93 -17.43 8.02
C THR A 172 -5.22 -16.07 7.37
N ARG A 173 -4.16 -15.28 7.14
CA ARG A 173 -4.26 -13.98 6.46
C ARG A 173 -4.75 -14.13 5.02
N LEU A 174 -4.23 -15.10 4.27
CA LEU A 174 -4.66 -15.38 2.89
C LEU A 174 -6.12 -15.83 2.83
N GLU A 175 -6.52 -16.80 3.65
CA GLU A 175 -7.91 -17.30 3.69
C GLU A 175 -8.89 -16.19 4.06
N THR A 176 -8.52 -15.34 5.02
CA THR A 176 -9.32 -14.17 5.42
C THR A 176 -9.43 -13.19 4.25
N ALA A 177 -8.31 -12.83 3.62
CA ALA A 177 -8.30 -11.88 2.52
C ALA A 177 -9.16 -12.36 1.33
N VAL A 178 -9.01 -13.63 0.93
CA VAL A 178 -9.81 -14.26 -0.12
C VAL A 178 -11.30 -14.17 0.19
N LYS A 179 -11.71 -14.55 1.41
CA LYS A 179 -13.12 -14.49 1.82
C LYS A 179 -13.75 -13.11 1.64
N TYR A 180 -13.02 -12.04 1.97
CA TYR A 180 -13.53 -10.67 1.85
C TYR A 180 -13.54 -10.16 0.40
N ILE A 181 -12.54 -10.54 -0.39
CA ILE A 181 -12.51 -10.22 -1.83
C ILE A 181 -13.64 -10.94 -2.55
N ASP A 182 -13.83 -12.24 -2.32
CA ASP A 182 -14.90 -13.05 -2.94
C ASP A 182 -16.28 -12.47 -2.62
N LYS A 183 -16.48 -11.99 -1.40
CA LYS A 183 -17.73 -11.32 -1.00
C LYS A 183 -18.00 -10.07 -1.87
N LEU A 184 -16.95 -9.29 -2.18
CA LEU A 184 -17.08 -8.09 -3.01
C LEU A 184 -17.33 -8.46 -4.48
N LEU A 185 -16.61 -9.43 -5.01
CA LEU A 185 -16.79 -9.92 -6.38
C LEU A 185 -18.23 -10.44 -6.59
N ASN A 186 -18.74 -11.27 -5.68
CA ASN A 186 -20.09 -11.81 -5.75
C ASN A 186 -21.20 -10.77 -5.49
N SER A 187 -20.86 -9.59 -4.96
CA SER A 187 -21.81 -8.49 -4.76
C SER A 187 -21.92 -7.54 -5.95
N LYS A 188 -21.01 -7.67 -6.92
CA LYS A 188 -20.99 -6.89 -8.17
C LYS A 188 -21.72 -7.61 -9.32
N GLU A 189 -22.11 -8.87 -9.15
CA GLU A 189 -23.03 -9.62 -10.03
C GLU A 189 -24.50 -9.31 -9.70
#